data_AF-A0A498LR70-F1
#
_entry.id   AF-A0A498LR70-F1
#
_cell.length_a   1.000
_cell.length_b   1.000
_cell.length_c   1.000
_cell.angle_alpha   90.00
_cell.angle_beta   90.00
_cell.angle_gamma   90.00
#
_symmetry.space_group_name_H-M   'P 1'
#
loop_
_entity.id
_entity.type
_entity.pdbx_description
1 polymer ?
#
loop_
_entity_poly.entity_id
_entity_poly.type
_entity_poly.pdbx_seq_one_letter_code
_entity_poly.pdbx_strand_id
1 'polypeptide(L)'
;MARSVCLVRFYGPLSRSPCELLPVGVGHPVQAMLKSFTALSGCASRGTTSLPQEVHIINLRKSNAQGDGEKPAEVALHLRPIQSLPVHQKPLVFVLNSPQPVLWKLRTEKLASGVKRIFHVAEGSEVHFEAGNFSESCEVKVEDLPHGNEHLLSWAHQRYRAVTSFSELKMAHDVYIKVGEGEFWPSTLSQPFVALHESGHASDLFAAVNRQPSFPQYLKEPGRAENPVFSETCKIDNKFLSLNYLASYIQPQPSTGCVLSGPDHEQEVHIVELQAPNSSRTRSSFLMNWLDTENMLKLKFNFSKILMTFLSFFSISLFLSLSSAFQVDVIVDLRPLDGDAPLHRDVVLLLKCEKSVNWVIKAHNVIGKLDIVTSDTVSLSEETERLMQVSKTVKQKLPAGSQALIQWAEENGFKPVTSYTSTPVANHFKLRLREQGKSNS
;
A
#
# COMPACT_ATOMS: atom_id res chain seq x y z
N MET A 1 45.87 64.18 16.73
CA MET A 1 45.09 63.58 15.64
C MET A 1 44.85 62.11 15.97
N ALA A 2 43.67 61.76 16.48
CA ALA A 2 43.27 60.37 16.69
C ALA A 2 42.43 59.93 15.49
N ARG A 3 42.90 58.97 14.70
CA ARG A 3 42.14 58.38 13.60
C ARG A 3 41.36 57.18 14.12
N SER A 4 40.05 57.32 14.15
CA SER A 4 39.11 56.24 14.43
C SER A 4 39.11 55.24 13.27
N VAL A 5 39.47 53.99 13.53
CA VAL A 5 39.36 52.90 12.56
C VAL A 5 37.96 52.32 12.70
N CYS A 6 37.12 52.55 11.69
CA CYS A 6 35.79 51.99 11.60
C CYS A 6 35.89 50.52 11.09
N LEU A 7 35.63 49.56 11.97
CA LEU A 7 35.45 48.15 11.60
C LEU A 7 34.03 47.97 11.04
N VAL A 8 33.90 47.91 9.72
CA VAL A 8 32.66 47.48 9.06
C VAL A 8 32.54 45.97 9.24
N ARG A 9 31.67 45.53 10.15
CA ARG A 9 31.21 44.14 10.20
C ARG A 9 30.28 43.90 9.00
N PHE A 10 30.74 43.12 8.03
CA PHE A 10 29.85 42.50 7.05
C PHE A 10 29.04 41.41 7.75
N TYR A 11 27.84 41.74 8.22
CA TYR A 11 26.77 40.74 8.36
C TYR A 11 26.05 40.69 7.02
N GLY A 12 26.56 39.88 6.09
CA GLY A 12 25.75 39.42 4.97
C GLY A 12 24.83 38.31 5.45
N PRO A 13 23.51 38.34 5.15
CA PRO A 13 22.69 37.15 5.35
C PRO A 13 23.25 36.06 4.43
N LEU A 14 23.47 34.86 4.99
CA LEU A 14 23.62 33.65 4.17
C LEU A 14 22.29 33.47 3.42
N SER A 15 22.18 34.06 2.24
CA SER A 15 21.15 33.75 1.27
C SER A 15 21.36 32.30 0.86
N ARG A 16 20.78 31.39 1.64
CA ARG A 16 20.66 29.98 1.27
C ARG A 16 19.83 29.95 0.00
N SER A 17 20.37 29.29 -1.02
CA SER A 17 19.64 29.08 -2.27
C SER A 17 18.28 28.45 -1.93
N PRO A 18 17.15 29.08 -2.31
CA PRO A 18 15.83 28.54 -2.05
C PRO A 18 15.73 27.14 -2.66
N CYS A 19 14.99 26.23 -2.00
CA CYS A 19 14.68 24.93 -2.56
C CYS A 19 14.08 25.09 -3.97
N GLU A 20 14.86 24.79 -5.00
CA GLU A 20 14.40 24.74 -6.38
C GLU A 20 13.74 23.39 -6.61
N LEU A 21 12.43 23.39 -6.88
CA LEU A 21 11.65 22.16 -7.05
C LEU A 21 11.90 21.58 -8.44
N LEU A 22 12.64 20.48 -8.49
CA LEU A 22 12.92 19.73 -9.71
C LEU A 22 12.24 18.36 -9.66
N PRO A 23 11.96 17.72 -10.82
CA PRO A 23 11.55 16.32 -10.85
C PRO A 23 12.58 15.45 -10.12
N VAL A 24 12.11 14.62 -9.18
CA VAL A 24 13.02 13.80 -8.37
C VAL A 24 13.59 12.66 -9.20
N GLY A 25 14.91 12.49 -9.15
CA GLY A 25 15.60 11.33 -9.72
C GLY A 25 15.68 10.15 -8.75
N VAL A 26 16.23 9.03 -9.21
CA VAL A 26 16.41 7.80 -8.40
C VAL A 26 17.29 7.99 -7.17
N GLY A 27 18.16 9.00 -7.16
CA GLY A 27 19.05 9.32 -6.04
C GLY A 27 18.43 10.19 -4.93
N HIS A 28 17.20 10.69 -5.14
CA HIS A 28 16.46 11.44 -4.12
C HIS A 28 16.07 10.49 -2.97
N PRO A 29 16.25 10.86 -1.69
CA PRO A 29 16.09 9.94 -0.56
C PRO A 29 14.66 9.41 -0.40
N VAL A 30 13.65 10.13 -0.91
CA VAL A 30 12.23 9.75 -0.83
C VAL A 30 11.70 9.35 -2.20
N GLN A 31 11.34 8.08 -2.37
CA GLN A 31 10.73 7.59 -3.62
C GLN A 31 9.25 7.30 -3.41
N ALA A 32 8.39 7.98 -4.16
CA ALA A 32 6.95 7.81 -4.06
C ALA A 32 6.44 6.63 -4.90
N MET A 33 5.49 5.89 -4.36
CA MET A 33 4.92 4.69 -4.95
C MET A 33 3.39 4.66 -4.74
N LEU A 34 2.68 4.13 -5.73
CA LEU A 34 1.27 3.81 -5.65
C LEU A 34 1.09 2.29 -5.63
N LYS A 35 0.71 1.78 -4.46
CA LYS A 35 0.33 0.39 -4.26
C LYS A 35 -1.17 0.24 -4.54
N SER A 36 -1.54 -0.74 -5.36
CA SER A 36 -2.92 -1.01 -5.74
C SER A 36 -3.23 -2.50 -5.64
N PHE A 37 -4.51 -2.83 -5.42
CA PHE A 37 -5.01 -4.20 -5.60
C PHE A 37 -5.31 -4.47 -7.06
N THR A 38 -5.06 -5.70 -7.48
CA THR A 38 -5.13 -6.07 -8.90
C THR A 38 -6.06 -7.23 -9.19
N ALA A 39 -6.85 -7.67 -8.21
CA ALA A 39 -7.89 -8.67 -8.41
C ALA A 39 -8.94 -8.14 -9.41
N LEU A 40 -9.26 -8.96 -10.41
CA LEU A 40 -10.29 -8.69 -11.42
C LEU A 40 -11.54 -9.54 -11.17
N SER A 41 -11.33 -10.80 -10.80
CA SER A 41 -12.37 -11.76 -10.46
C SER A 41 -11.79 -12.90 -9.63
N GLY A 42 -12.65 -13.69 -9.01
CA GLY A 42 -12.21 -14.87 -8.31
C GLY A 42 -13.33 -15.68 -7.69
N CYS A 43 -12.94 -16.72 -6.98
CA CYS A 43 -13.82 -17.52 -6.14
C CYS A 43 -13.04 -18.23 -5.05
N ALA A 44 -13.76 -18.70 -4.05
CA ALA A 44 -13.24 -19.60 -3.05
C ALA A 44 -14.29 -20.64 -2.69
N SER A 45 -13.84 -21.84 -2.39
CA SER A 45 -14.72 -22.97 -2.09
C SER A 45 -14.17 -23.83 -0.96
N ARG A 46 -15.08 -24.52 -0.28
CA ARG A 46 -14.77 -25.62 0.65
C ARG A 46 -14.81 -27.00 -0.02
N GLY A 47 -14.93 -27.05 -1.35
CA GLY A 47 -15.10 -28.31 -2.09
C GLY A 47 -13.91 -29.27 -1.98
N THR A 48 -12.75 -28.78 -1.52
CA THR A 48 -11.55 -29.58 -1.30
C THR A 48 -11.47 -30.20 0.10
N THR A 49 -12.38 -29.89 1.03
CA THR A 49 -12.31 -30.37 2.43
C THR A 49 -12.24 -31.89 2.56
N SER A 50 -13.02 -32.62 1.74
CA SER A 50 -13.02 -34.08 1.69
C SER A 50 -11.98 -34.68 0.73
N LEU A 51 -11.14 -33.85 0.11
CA LEU A 51 -10.12 -34.25 -0.85
C LEU A 51 -8.72 -34.20 -0.21
N PRO A 52 -7.73 -34.93 -0.78
CA PRO A 52 -6.40 -35.05 -0.17
C PRO A 52 -5.57 -33.76 -0.23
N GLN A 53 -5.95 -32.78 -1.06
CA GLN A 53 -5.17 -31.58 -1.32
C GLN A 53 -6.07 -30.36 -1.52
N GLU A 54 -5.53 -29.18 -1.22
CA GLU A 54 -6.10 -27.90 -1.65
C GLU A 54 -5.55 -27.50 -3.02
N VAL A 55 -6.35 -26.77 -3.79
CA VAL A 55 -6.00 -26.33 -5.15
C VAL A 55 -6.26 -24.83 -5.29
N HIS A 56 -5.20 -24.06 -5.50
CA HIS A 56 -5.25 -22.62 -5.65
C HIS A 56 -4.79 -22.22 -7.05
N ILE A 57 -5.61 -21.45 -7.75
CA ILE A 57 -5.36 -21.03 -9.12
C ILE A 57 -5.11 -19.53 -9.14
N ILE A 58 -3.98 -19.13 -9.74
CA ILE A 58 -3.65 -17.74 -10.03
C ILE A 58 -3.60 -17.59 -11.55
N ASN A 59 -4.44 -16.71 -12.10
CA ASN A 59 -4.46 -16.39 -13.52
C ASN A 59 -4.00 -14.94 -13.73
N LEU A 60 -2.72 -14.76 -14.02
CA LEU A 60 -2.11 -13.45 -14.22
C LEU A 60 -2.36 -12.98 -15.67
N ARG A 61 -2.91 -11.78 -15.86
CA ARG A 61 -3.23 -11.22 -17.19
C ARG A 61 -2.08 -10.48 -17.86
N LYS A 62 -1.14 -9.97 -17.06
CA LYS A 62 0.04 -9.25 -17.55
C LYS A 62 1.21 -9.47 -16.62
N SER A 63 2.36 -9.76 -17.22
CA SER A 63 3.64 -9.88 -16.52
C SER A 63 4.29 -8.49 -16.36
N ASN A 64 5.05 -8.28 -15.27
CA ASN A 64 5.69 -6.98 -14.96
C ASN A 64 7.00 -6.76 -15.73
N ALA A 65 7.22 -7.43 -16.87
CA ALA A 65 8.47 -7.36 -17.61
C ALA A 65 8.81 -5.90 -17.95
N GLN A 66 9.98 -5.45 -17.49
CA GLN A 66 10.37 -4.04 -17.48
C GLN A 66 11.53 -3.82 -18.45
N GLY A 67 11.21 -3.62 -19.73
CA GLY A 67 12.19 -3.24 -20.77
C GLY A 67 13.20 -4.34 -21.14
N ASP A 68 13.59 -4.35 -22.42
CA ASP A 68 14.60 -5.19 -23.08
C ASP A 68 14.76 -6.63 -22.56
N GLY A 69 13.72 -7.45 -22.75
CA GLY A 69 13.76 -8.87 -23.15
C GLY A 69 14.56 -9.93 -22.38
N GLU A 70 15.49 -9.60 -21.49
CA GLU A 70 16.48 -10.53 -20.94
C GLU A 70 16.12 -11.08 -19.56
N LYS A 71 15.29 -10.38 -18.78
CA LYS A 71 14.91 -10.85 -17.43
C LYS A 71 13.41 -11.17 -17.34
N PRO A 72 13.04 -12.40 -16.94
CA PRO A 72 11.64 -12.73 -16.70
C PRO A 72 11.10 -11.86 -15.57
N ALA A 73 9.82 -11.51 -15.63
CA ALA A 73 9.24 -10.73 -14.55
C ALA A 73 9.21 -11.54 -13.26
N GLU A 74 9.45 -10.89 -12.14
CA GLU A 74 9.43 -11.54 -10.84
C GLU A 74 8.11 -11.29 -10.11
N VAL A 75 7.55 -12.34 -9.51
CA VAL A 75 6.36 -12.26 -8.65
C VAL A 75 6.64 -12.98 -7.33
N ALA A 76 6.50 -12.27 -6.22
CA ALA A 76 6.60 -12.87 -4.89
C ALA A 76 5.26 -13.52 -4.50
N LEU A 77 5.27 -14.83 -4.27
CA LEU A 77 4.11 -15.57 -3.79
C LEU A 77 4.26 -15.86 -2.30
N HIS A 78 3.51 -15.13 -1.49
CA HIS A 78 3.50 -15.22 -0.03
C HIS A 78 2.41 -16.19 0.43
N LEU A 79 2.81 -17.27 1.08
CA LEU A 79 1.91 -18.31 1.60
C LEU A 79 1.94 -18.33 3.12
N ARG A 80 0.77 -18.34 3.73
CA ARG A 80 0.60 -18.58 5.17
C ARG A 80 -0.75 -19.24 5.43
N PRO A 81 -0.98 -19.88 6.59
CA PRO A 81 -2.30 -20.38 6.92
C PRO A 81 -3.33 -19.27 7.15
N ILE A 82 -4.62 -19.61 7.02
CA ILE A 82 -5.72 -18.80 7.58
C ILE A 82 -5.58 -18.63 9.09
N GLN A 83 -6.18 -17.60 9.66
CA GLN A 83 -5.98 -17.22 11.06
C GLN A 83 -6.38 -18.30 12.07
N SER A 84 -7.33 -19.17 11.71
CA SER A 84 -7.78 -20.29 12.56
C SER A 84 -6.80 -21.47 12.58
N LEU A 85 -5.78 -21.48 11.70
CA LEU A 85 -4.80 -22.56 11.60
C LEU A 85 -3.42 -22.08 12.06
N PRO A 86 -2.85 -22.65 13.14
CA PRO A 86 -1.52 -22.25 13.61
C PRO A 86 -0.41 -22.73 12.65
N VAL A 87 -0.54 -23.93 12.09
CA VAL A 87 0.37 -24.50 11.09
C VAL A 87 -0.46 -25.26 10.07
N HIS A 88 -0.21 -25.03 8.79
CA HIS A 88 -0.89 -25.75 7.70
C HIS A 88 -0.12 -27.03 7.31
N GLN A 89 -0.85 -28.14 7.17
CA GLN A 89 -0.29 -29.49 6.97
C GLN A 89 -0.91 -30.26 5.79
N LYS A 90 -1.89 -29.68 5.09
CA LYS A 90 -2.55 -30.35 3.97
C LYS A 90 -1.71 -30.18 2.69
N PRO A 91 -1.59 -31.21 1.82
CA PRO A 91 -0.94 -31.04 0.53
C PRO A 91 -1.54 -29.90 -0.30
N LEU A 92 -0.68 -29.16 -1.00
CA LEU A 92 -1.07 -27.98 -1.78
C LEU A 92 -0.78 -28.18 -3.27
N VAL A 93 -1.71 -27.72 -4.11
CA VAL A 93 -1.51 -27.59 -5.55
C VAL A 93 -1.72 -26.14 -5.92
N PHE A 94 -0.75 -25.57 -6.62
CA PHE A 94 -0.83 -24.24 -7.22
C PHE A 94 -0.85 -24.36 -8.74
N VAL A 95 -1.76 -23.64 -9.38
CA VAL A 95 -1.78 -23.46 -10.83
C VAL A 95 -1.47 -22.00 -11.10
N LEU A 96 -0.25 -21.73 -11.57
CA LEU A 96 0.33 -20.40 -11.75
C LEU A 96 0.37 -20.08 -13.25
N ASN A 97 -0.73 -19.54 -13.75
CA ASN A 97 -0.86 -19.21 -15.17
C ASN A 97 -0.45 -17.75 -15.44
N SER A 98 0.28 -17.55 -16.53
CA SER A 98 0.74 -16.24 -16.98
C SER A 98 0.97 -16.25 -18.51
N PRO A 99 0.70 -15.14 -19.23
CA PRO A 99 0.89 -15.06 -20.68
C PRO A 99 2.35 -14.94 -21.10
N GLN A 100 3.25 -14.61 -20.16
CA GLN A 100 4.69 -14.51 -20.37
C GLN A 100 5.40 -15.22 -19.22
N PRO A 101 6.64 -15.70 -19.42
CA PRO A 101 7.47 -16.29 -18.38
C PRO A 101 7.57 -15.42 -17.12
N VAL A 102 7.36 -16.04 -15.96
CA VAL A 102 7.47 -15.41 -14.64
C VAL A 102 8.38 -16.22 -13.73
N LEU A 103 9.26 -15.54 -13.00
CA LEU A 103 9.99 -16.10 -11.88
C LEU A 103 9.18 -15.92 -10.59
N TRP A 104 8.60 -17.02 -10.10
CA TRP A 104 7.79 -17.04 -8.88
C TRP A 104 8.67 -17.24 -7.65
N LYS A 105 8.88 -16.20 -6.85
CA LYS A 105 9.66 -16.26 -5.60
C LYS A 105 8.74 -16.63 -4.45
N LEU A 106 8.83 -17.85 -3.97
CA LEU A 106 7.98 -18.34 -2.89
C LEU A 106 8.50 -17.86 -1.53
N ARG A 107 7.61 -17.27 -0.72
CA ARG A 107 7.86 -16.93 0.68
C ARG A 107 6.81 -17.60 1.54
N THR A 108 7.23 -18.40 2.51
CA THR A 108 6.30 -19.24 3.27
C THR A 108 6.44 -19.06 4.76
N GLU A 109 5.31 -18.98 5.45
CA GLU A 109 5.24 -18.93 6.91
C GLU A 109 4.34 -20.05 7.42
N LYS A 110 4.72 -20.69 8.52
CA LYS A 110 3.87 -21.65 9.27
C LYS A 110 3.27 -22.77 8.41
N LEU A 111 4.07 -23.30 7.49
CA LEU A 111 3.72 -24.41 6.61
C LEU A 111 4.60 -25.61 6.98
N ALA A 112 4.01 -26.77 7.23
CA ALA A 112 4.75 -27.93 7.71
C ALA A 112 5.76 -28.48 6.69
N SER A 113 6.96 -28.79 7.16
CA SER A 113 8.03 -29.39 6.35
C SER A 113 7.64 -30.79 5.88
N GLY A 114 8.11 -31.21 4.70
CA GLY A 114 7.86 -32.55 4.16
C GLY A 114 6.47 -32.77 3.57
N VAL A 115 5.56 -31.79 3.66
CA VAL A 115 4.24 -31.86 3.03
C VAL A 115 4.34 -31.59 1.54
N LYS A 116 3.78 -32.50 0.73
CA LYS A 116 3.82 -32.43 -0.73
C LYS A 116 3.15 -31.16 -1.27
N ARG A 117 3.87 -30.42 -2.12
CA ARG A 117 3.36 -29.23 -2.82
C ARG A 117 3.67 -29.35 -4.31
N ILE A 118 2.68 -29.08 -5.16
CA ILE A 118 2.81 -29.16 -6.61
C ILE A 118 2.54 -27.78 -7.20
N PHE A 119 3.42 -27.32 -8.09
CA PHE A 119 3.29 -26.06 -8.81
C PHE A 119 3.19 -26.35 -10.31
N HIS A 120 2.03 -26.12 -10.90
CA HIS A 120 1.85 -26.10 -12.35
C HIS A 120 2.12 -24.69 -12.84
N VAL A 121 3.05 -24.53 -13.77
CA VAL A 121 3.49 -23.23 -14.29
C VAL A 121 3.41 -23.22 -15.81
N ALA A 122 3.21 -22.02 -16.38
CA ALA A 122 3.28 -21.83 -17.83
C ALA A 122 4.71 -22.01 -18.36
N GLU A 123 4.85 -22.24 -19.67
CA GLU A 123 6.13 -22.43 -20.33
C GLU A 123 7.13 -21.28 -20.04
N GLY A 124 8.38 -21.64 -19.77
CA GLY A 124 9.46 -20.70 -19.42
C GLY A 124 9.38 -20.11 -18.01
N SER A 125 8.33 -20.39 -17.23
CA SER A 125 8.20 -19.91 -15.85
C SER A 125 8.92 -20.84 -14.87
N GLU A 126 9.42 -20.26 -13.78
CA GLU A 126 10.18 -20.98 -12.75
C GLU A 126 9.64 -20.65 -11.35
N VAL A 127 9.84 -21.57 -10.40
CA VAL A 127 9.51 -21.35 -8.98
C VAL A 127 10.78 -21.44 -8.15
N HIS A 128 11.10 -20.37 -7.44
CA HIS A 128 12.24 -20.28 -6.54
C HIS A 128 11.78 -20.46 -5.09
N PHE A 129 12.48 -21.30 -4.34
CA PHE A 129 12.20 -21.61 -2.95
C PHE A 129 13.36 -21.14 -2.07
N GLU A 130 13.07 -20.76 -0.82
CA GLU A 130 14.12 -20.65 0.20
C GLU A 130 14.70 -22.06 0.43
N ALA A 131 16.02 -22.21 0.34
CA ALA A 131 16.70 -23.50 0.39
C ALA A 131 16.45 -24.25 1.71
N GLY A 132 16.27 -25.56 1.64
CA GLY A 132 16.08 -26.44 2.81
C GLY A 132 15.04 -27.54 2.58
N ASN A 133 14.59 -28.19 3.66
CA ASN A 133 13.65 -29.32 3.65
C ASN A 133 12.30 -29.03 2.96
N PHE A 134 11.99 -27.75 2.76
CA PHE A 134 10.82 -27.32 2.01
C PHE A 134 10.92 -27.68 0.51
N SER A 135 12.10 -27.51 -0.08
CA SER A 135 12.33 -27.76 -1.51
C SER A 135 12.17 -29.23 -1.89
N GLU A 136 12.53 -30.14 -0.98
CA GLU A 136 12.47 -31.60 -1.20
C GLU A 136 11.04 -32.13 -1.38
N SER A 137 10.05 -31.47 -0.77
CA SER A 137 8.64 -31.85 -0.88
C SER A 137 7.88 -31.07 -1.96
N CYS A 138 8.59 -30.27 -2.79
CA CYS A 138 8.02 -29.48 -3.86
C CYS A 138 8.27 -30.10 -5.24
N GLU A 139 7.23 -30.10 -6.09
CA GLU A 139 7.27 -30.59 -7.47
C GLU A 139 6.81 -29.46 -8.40
N VAL A 140 7.64 -29.05 -9.36
CA VAL A 140 7.29 -28.04 -10.37
C VAL A 140 7.02 -28.74 -11.70
N LYS A 141 5.88 -28.45 -12.31
CA LYS A 141 5.41 -29.01 -13.59
C LYS A 141 5.14 -27.89 -14.57
N VAL A 142 5.79 -27.95 -15.72
CA VAL A 142 5.48 -27.06 -16.83
C VAL A 142 4.31 -27.64 -17.60
N GLU A 143 3.27 -26.83 -17.82
CA GLU A 143 2.02 -27.23 -18.45
C GLU A 143 1.61 -26.21 -19.52
N ASP A 144 0.94 -26.68 -20.56
CA ASP A 144 0.22 -25.81 -21.50
C ASP A 144 -1.14 -25.42 -20.88
N LEU A 145 -1.16 -24.24 -20.25
CA LEU A 145 -2.28 -23.77 -19.45
C LEU A 145 -3.20 -22.86 -20.27
N PRO A 146 -4.53 -23.11 -20.29
CA PRO A 146 -5.45 -22.27 -21.02
C PRO A 146 -5.57 -20.87 -20.39
N HIS A 147 -5.62 -19.82 -21.20
CA HIS A 147 -5.67 -18.44 -20.70
C HIS A 147 -7.07 -18.03 -20.16
N GLY A 148 -8.15 -18.60 -20.71
CA GLY A 148 -9.53 -18.27 -20.32
C GLY A 148 -9.84 -18.79 -18.91
N ASN A 149 -10.55 -17.97 -18.10
CA ASN A 149 -10.84 -18.31 -16.70
C ASN A 149 -11.57 -19.64 -16.53
N GLU A 150 -12.69 -19.83 -17.23
CA GLU A 150 -13.50 -21.04 -17.15
C GLU A 150 -12.77 -22.27 -17.69
N HIS A 151 -11.94 -22.10 -18.73
CA HIS A 151 -11.12 -23.19 -19.27
C HIS A 151 -10.03 -23.61 -18.30
N LEU A 152 -9.37 -22.66 -17.63
CA LEU A 152 -8.36 -22.95 -16.61
C LEU A 152 -8.97 -23.59 -15.36
N LEU A 153 -10.15 -23.12 -14.95
CA LEU A 153 -10.92 -23.72 -13.87
C LEU A 153 -11.34 -25.17 -14.23
N SER A 154 -11.79 -25.39 -15.47
CA SER A 154 -12.15 -26.72 -15.99
C SER A 154 -10.93 -27.66 -16.05
N TRP A 155 -9.77 -27.16 -16.49
CA TRP A 155 -8.50 -27.89 -16.52
C TRP A 155 -8.12 -28.42 -15.12
N ALA A 156 -8.32 -27.60 -14.08
CA ALA A 156 -8.04 -27.96 -12.71
C ALA A 156 -9.07 -28.94 -12.14
N HIS A 157 -10.36 -28.71 -12.41
CA HIS A 157 -11.43 -29.63 -12.00
C HIS A 157 -11.25 -31.03 -12.58
N GLN A 158 -10.85 -31.16 -13.84
CA GLN A 158 -10.62 -32.47 -14.47
C GLN A 158 -9.51 -33.28 -13.77
N ARG A 159 -8.49 -32.62 -13.23
CA ARG A 159 -7.35 -33.27 -12.56
C ARG A 159 -7.58 -33.49 -11.07
N TYR A 160 -8.23 -32.55 -10.41
CA TYR A 160 -8.28 -32.48 -8.95
C TYR A 160 -9.68 -32.55 -8.34
N ARG A 161 -10.73 -32.66 -9.17
CA ARG A 161 -12.15 -32.75 -8.79
C ARG A 161 -12.74 -31.47 -8.18
N ALA A 162 -12.00 -30.75 -7.32
CA ALA A 162 -12.42 -29.47 -6.76
C ALA A 162 -11.28 -28.44 -6.70
N VAL A 163 -11.66 -27.18 -6.54
CA VAL A 163 -10.75 -26.02 -6.50
C VAL A 163 -11.04 -25.18 -5.25
N THR A 164 -10.02 -24.93 -4.43
CA THR A 164 -10.12 -24.17 -3.18
C THR A 164 -10.22 -22.68 -3.45
N SER A 165 -9.43 -22.14 -4.39
CA SER A 165 -9.56 -20.74 -4.80
C SER A 165 -9.16 -20.49 -6.24
N PHE A 166 -9.76 -19.47 -6.84
CA PHE A 166 -9.37 -18.91 -8.13
C PHE A 166 -9.17 -17.40 -7.97
N SER A 167 -8.09 -16.87 -8.52
CA SER A 167 -7.79 -15.44 -8.51
C SER A 167 -7.29 -14.99 -9.88
N GLU A 168 -8.11 -14.19 -10.56
CA GLU A 168 -7.71 -13.49 -11.79
C GLU A 168 -7.08 -12.15 -11.40
N LEU A 169 -5.84 -11.93 -11.85
CA LEU A 169 -5.04 -10.77 -11.45
C LEU A 169 -4.62 -9.99 -12.69
N LYS A 170 -4.82 -8.67 -12.69
CA LYS A 170 -4.39 -7.79 -13.79
C LYS A 170 -2.86 -7.82 -13.98
N MET A 171 -2.14 -7.72 -12.87
CA MET A 171 -0.67 -7.73 -12.73
C MET A 171 -0.34 -7.88 -11.24
N ALA A 172 0.86 -8.29 -10.85
CA ALA A 172 1.19 -8.43 -9.42
C ALA A 172 2.70 -8.41 -9.20
N HIS A 173 3.18 -7.65 -8.22
CA HIS A 173 4.53 -7.81 -7.67
C HIS A 173 4.52 -8.78 -6.48
N ASP A 174 3.45 -8.72 -5.68
CA ASP A 174 3.23 -9.59 -4.53
C ASP A 174 1.85 -10.22 -4.62
N VAL A 175 1.76 -11.53 -4.41
CA VAL A 175 0.50 -12.27 -4.25
C VAL A 175 0.51 -12.90 -2.87
N TYR A 176 -0.55 -12.71 -2.11
CA TYR A 176 -0.74 -13.22 -0.75
C TYR A 176 -1.88 -14.23 -0.76
N ILE A 177 -1.57 -15.49 -0.45
CA ILE A 177 -2.54 -16.56 -0.33
C ILE A 177 -2.54 -17.07 1.12
N LYS A 178 -3.70 -17.03 1.77
CA LYS A 178 -3.96 -17.70 3.03
C LYS A 178 -4.54 -19.09 2.74
N VAL A 179 -3.76 -20.13 2.98
CA VAL A 179 -4.16 -21.52 2.75
C VAL A 179 -4.95 -22.09 3.93
N GLY A 180 -5.83 -23.04 3.66
CA GLY A 180 -6.73 -23.65 4.63
C GLY A 180 -8.21 -23.44 4.29
N GLU A 181 -8.99 -24.47 4.58
CA GLU A 181 -10.43 -24.54 4.32
C GLU A 181 -11.20 -24.17 5.61
N GLY A 182 -11.15 -22.89 5.99
CA GLY A 182 -11.78 -22.42 7.24
C GLY A 182 -13.17 -21.81 7.06
N GLU A 183 -13.98 -21.96 8.10
CA GLU A 183 -15.22 -21.19 8.27
C GLU A 183 -14.90 -19.69 8.42
N PHE A 184 -15.73 -18.89 7.77
CA PHE A 184 -15.69 -17.44 7.85
C PHE A 184 -16.07 -16.98 9.26
N TRP A 185 -15.16 -16.30 9.96
CA TRP A 185 -15.56 -15.38 11.03
C TRP A 185 -15.81 -14.01 10.40
N PRO A 186 -16.96 -13.36 10.65
CA PRO A 186 -17.29 -12.07 10.05
C PRO A 186 -16.41 -10.97 10.64
N SER A 187 -15.22 -10.83 10.08
CA SER A 187 -14.47 -9.58 10.08
C SER A 187 -14.63 -8.84 8.74
N THR A 188 -15.46 -9.35 7.82
CA THR A 188 -15.69 -8.71 6.52
C THR A 188 -17.19 -8.67 6.22
N LEU A 189 -17.78 -7.48 6.28
CA LEU A 189 -19.18 -7.28 5.91
C LEU A 189 -19.40 -7.71 4.45
N SER A 190 -20.28 -8.68 4.23
CA SER A 190 -21.01 -8.80 2.96
C SER A 190 -22.05 -7.69 2.90
N GLN A 191 -21.60 -6.46 2.67
CA GLN A 191 -22.46 -5.38 2.20
C GLN A 191 -22.33 -5.27 0.67
N PRO A 192 -23.39 -4.82 -0.05
CA PRO A 192 -23.33 -4.60 -1.48
C PRO A 192 -22.31 -3.48 -1.78
N PHE A 193 -21.07 -3.86 -2.08
CA PHE A 193 -19.97 -2.97 -2.39
C PHE A 193 -20.08 -2.45 -3.82
N VAL A 194 -20.99 -1.50 -4.04
CA VAL A 194 -20.96 -0.63 -5.24
C VAL A 194 -19.82 0.40 -5.13
N ALA A 195 -19.23 0.58 -3.94
CA ALA A 195 -18.22 1.61 -3.67
C ALA A 195 -16.73 1.19 -3.89
N LEU A 196 -16.40 -0.10 -4.02
CA LEU A 196 -14.98 -0.53 -4.18
C LEU A 196 -14.49 -0.48 -5.62
N HIS A 197 -15.38 -0.52 -6.60
CA HIS A 197 -15.01 -0.34 -8.00
C HIS A 197 -14.59 1.11 -8.31
N GLU A 198 -14.94 2.08 -7.45
CA GLU A 198 -14.65 3.50 -7.64
C GLU A 198 -13.56 4.06 -6.71
N SER A 199 -13.10 3.31 -5.69
CA SER A 199 -12.33 3.91 -4.59
C SER A 199 -10.93 3.36 -4.34
N GLY A 200 -10.49 2.27 -5.00
CA GLY A 200 -9.08 1.87 -5.04
C GLY A 200 -8.38 1.81 -3.67
N HIS A 201 -9.10 1.47 -2.60
CA HIS A 201 -8.57 1.50 -1.24
C HIS A 201 -7.64 0.32 -0.97
N ALA A 202 -6.36 0.53 -1.30
CA ALA A 202 -5.30 -0.42 -1.09
C ALA A 202 -4.93 -0.61 0.40
N SER A 203 -5.02 0.48 1.17
CA SER A 203 -4.58 0.58 2.57
C SER A 203 -5.24 -0.41 3.52
N ASP A 204 -6.56 -0.47 3.50
CA ASP A 204 -7.35 -1.07 4.60
C ASP A 204 -7.26 -2.59 4.59
N LEU A 205 -7.15 -3.17 3.40
CA LEU A 205 -6.92 -4.60 3.20
C LEU A 205 -5.47 -4.97 3.57
N PHE A 206 -4.46 -4.11 3.36
CA PHE A 206 -3.08 -4.40 3.84
C PHE A 206 -2.94 -4.33 5.36
N ALA A 207 -3.64 -3.40 6.00
CA ALA A 207 -3.74 -3.36 7.47
C ALA A 207 -4.45 -4.62 8.00
N ALA A 208 -5.53 -5.07 7.35
CA ALA A 208 -6.24 -6.30 7.71
C ALA A 208 -5.43 -7.59 7.43
N VAL A 209 -4.52 -7.57 6.47
CA VAL A 209 -3.55 -8.67 6.25
C VAL A 209 -2.55 -8.76 7.41
N ASN A 210 -2.13 -7.64 8.00
CA ASN A 210 -1.05 -7.63 8.99
C ASN A 210 -1.52 -7.52 10.45
N ARG A 211 -2.77 -7.14 10.73
CA ARG A 211 -3.31 -7.09 12.11
C ARG A 211 -3.86 -8.45 12.56
N GLN A 212 -3.48 -8.90 13.75
CA GLN A 212 -4.30 -9.79 14.58
C GLN A 212 -5.31 -8.91 15.34
N PRO A 213 -6.61 -8.93 15.04
CA PRO A 213 -7.57 -8.21 15.87
C PRO A 213 -7.93 -9.08 17.08
N SER A 214 -7.43 -8.72 18.26
CA SER A 214 -8.09 -9.09 19.52
C SER A 214 -9.25 -8.13 19.73
N PHE A 215 -10.48 -8.55 19.39
CA PHE A 215 -11.70 -7.84 19.80
C PHE A 215 -12.48 -8.66 20.83
N PRO A 216 -13.10 -8.02 21.85
CA PRO A 216 -13.85 -8.72 22.88
C PRO A 216 -15.12 -9.34 22.29
N GLN A 217 -15.39 -10.59 22.65
CA GLN A 217 -16.71 -11.19 22.54
C GLN A 217 -17.71 -10.33 23.31
N TYR A 218 -18.68 -9.70 22.65
CA TYR A 218 -20.06 -9.52 23.12
C TYR A 218 -20.86 -8.71 22.10
N LEU A 219 -21.81 -9.36 21.43
CA LEU A 219 -23.20 -8.92 21.22
C LEU A 219 -23.89 -9.96 20.32
N LYS A 220 -24.73 -10.78 20.95
CA LYS A 220 -25.60 -11.76 20.30
C LYS A 220 -26.98 -11.09 20.18
N GLU A 221 -27.37 -10.70 18.97
CA GLU A 221 -28.77 -10.36 18.65
C GLU A 221 -29.39 -11.52 17.85
N PRO A 222 -30.60 -11.99 18.17
CA PRO A 222 -31.18 -13.18 17.60
C PRO A 222 -32.01 -12.83 16.35
N GLY A 223 -31.35 -12.87 15.19
CA GLY A 223 -32.01 -12.90 13.90
C GLY A 223 -31.23 -13.85 13.01
N ARG A 224 -31.88 -14.91 12.51
CA ARG A 224 -31.30 -15.98 11.69
C ARG A 224 -30.56 -15.40 10.47
N ALA A 225 -29.26 -15.17 10.62
CA ALA A 225 -28.32 -15.01 9.53
C ALA A 225 -27.52 -16.31 9.45
N GLU A 226 -27.73 -17.10 8.40
CA GLU A 226 -26.82 -18.21 8.09
C GLU A 226 -25.44 -17.58 7.79
N ASN A 227 -24.40 -18.04 8.49
CA ASN A 227 -23.02 -17.61 8.24
C ASN A 227 -22.72 -17.73 6.73
N PRO A 228 -22.08 -16.75 6.06
CA PRO A 228 -21.67 -16.91 4.68
C PRO A 228 -20.52 -17.91 4.61
N VAL A 229 -20.87 -19.18 4.60
CA VAL A 229 -19.95 -20.30 4.37
C VAL A 229 -19.58 -20.29 2.89
N PHE A 230 -18.28 -20.47 2.56
CA PHE A 230 -17.87 -20.60 1.17
C PHE A 230 -18.67 -21.71 0.48
N SER A 231 -19.09 -21.45 -0.76
CA SER A 231 -19.77 -22.45 -1.58
C SER A 231 -18.95 -23.74 -1.65
N GLU A 232 -19.61 -24.89 -1.81
CA GLU A 232 -18.93 -26.15 -2.11
C GLU A 232 -18.27 -26.14 -3.50
N THR A 233 -18.67 -25.19 -4.35
CA THR A 233 -18.14 -25.04 -5.71
C THR A 233 -17.48 -23.68 -5.88
N CYS A 234 -16.35 -23.63 -6.58
CA CYS A 234 -15.71 -22.38 -6.95
C CYS A 234 -16.41 -21.83 -8.21
N LYS A 235 -17.22 -20.77 -8.05
CA LYS A 235 -17.88 -20.07 -9.18
C LYS A 235 -17.29 -18.67 -9.30
N ILE A 236 -16.64 -18.38 -10.43
CA ILE A 236 -15.89 -17.14 -10.64
C ILE A 236 -16.87 -15.96 -10.68
N ASP A 237 -16.62 -14.96 -9.85
CA ASP A 237 -17.37 -13.71 -9.78
C ASP A 237 -16.42 -12.51 -9.92
N ASN A 238 -16.80 -11.53 -10.74
CA ASN A 238 -16.04 -10.29 -10.94
C ASN A 238 -16.14 -9.32 -9.76
N LYS A 239 -17.05 -9.57 -8.82
CA LYS A 239 -17.16 -8.83 -7.55
C LYS A 239 -16.49 -9.55 -6.38
N PHE A 240 -15.88 -10.71 -6.63
CA PHE A 240 -15.20 -11.46 -5.58
C PHE A 240 -13.95 -10.71 -5.10
N LEU A 241 -13.89 -10.49 -3.79
CA LEU A 241 -12.70 -10.03 -3.10
C LEU A 241 -12.61 -10.73 -1.75
N SER A 242 -11.44 -11.27 -1.44
CA SER A 242 -11.20 -11.95 -0.17
C SER A 242 -9.85 -11.55 0.39
N LEU A 243 -9.80 -11.29 1.70
CA LEU A 243 -8.56 -11.05 2.44
C LEU A 243 -7.61 -12.27 2.46
N ASN A 244 -8.10 -13.44 2.03
CA ASN A 244 -7.30 -14.64 1.90
C ASN A 244 -6.56 -14.71 0.57
N TYR A 245 -7.03 -13.99 -0.46
CA TYR A 245 -6.49 -14.06 -1.82
C TYR A 245 -6.33 -12.65 -2.36
N LEU A 246 -5.18 -12.04 -2.07
CA LEU A 246 -4.89 -10.66 -2.45
C LEU A 246 -3.66 -10.61 -3.33
N ALA A 247 -3.64 -9.66 -4.26
CA ALA A 247 -2.46 -9.35 -5.03
C ALA A 247 -2.27 -7.86 -5.12
N SER A 248 -1.00 -7.45 -5.10
CA SER A 248 -0.62 -6.06 -5.06
C SER A 248 0.35 -5.72 -6.16
N TYR A 249 0.17 -4.53 -6.73
CA TYR A 249 1.09 -3.95 -7.68
C TYR A 249 1.56 -2.60 -7.18
N ILE A 250 2.87 -2.37 -7.23
CA ILE A 250 3.50 -1.15 -6.78
C ILE A 250 4.02 -0.43 -8.03
N GLN A 251 3.55 0.80 -8.24
CA GLN A 251 3.96 1.64 -9.36
C GLN A 251 4.72 2.86 -8.86
N PRO A 252 5.94 3.15 -9.37
CA PRO A 252 6.62 4.42 -9.09
C PRO A 252 5.76 5.61 -9.49
N GLN A 253 5.75 6.65 -8.65
CA GLN A 253 5.02 7.89 -8.89
C GLN A 253 6.00 9.06 -9.01
N PRO A 254 5.80 9.97 -9.99
CA PRO A 254 6.64 11.14 -10.12
C PRO A 254 6.40 12.09 -8.94
N SER A 255 7.49 12.66 -8.44
CA SER A 255 7.48 13.70 -7.42
C SER A 255 8.35 14.87 -7.85
N THR A 256 8.14 16.03 -7.22
CA THR A 256 9.07 17.17 -7.30
C THR A 256 9.70 17.41 -5.94
N GLY A 257 10.92 17.88 -5.88
CA GLY A 257 11.62 18.03 -4.61
C GLY A 257 13.01 18.61 -4.74
N CYS A 258 13.68 18.71 -3.60
CA CYS A 258 15.05 19.17 -3.48
C CYS A 258 15.74 18.46 -2.29
N VAL A 259 17.06 18.36 -2.35
CA VAL A 259 17.92 17.95 -1.24
C VAL A 259 18.70 19.18 -0.80
N LEU A 260 18.63 19.52 0.49
CA LEU A 260 19.12 20.78 1.05
C LEU A 260 20.37 20.60 1.90
N SER A 261 20.54 19.45 2.54
CA SER A 261 21.72 19.11 3.34
C SER A 261 22.05 17.62 3.24
N GLY A 262 23.32 17.29 3.48
CA GLY A 262 23.82 15.91 3.54
C GLY A 262 23.67 15.29 4.94
N PRO A 263 24.02 14.01 5.09
CA PRO A 263 23.93 13.28 6.35
C PRO A 263 25.01 13.66 7.38
N ASP A 264 25.69 14.80 7.22
CA ASP A 264 26.79 15.27 8.09
C ASP A 264 26.35 15.55 9.54
N HIS A 265 25.06 15.40 9.82
CA HIS A 265 24.47 15.47 11.13
C HIS A 265 23.94 14.10 11.57
N GLU A 266 23.97 13.83 12.87
CA GLU A 266 23.37 12.62 13.47
C GLU A 266 21.83 12.59 13.37
N GLN A 267 21.23 13.59 12.71
CA GLN A 267 19.80 13.73 12.48
C GLN A 267 19.52 14.04 11.01
N GLU A 268 18.52 13.38 10.42
CA GLU A 268 17.93 13.74 9.12
C GLU A 268 16.49 14.26 9.28
N VAL A 269 16.15 15.32 8.54
CA VAL A 269 14.82 15.96 8.56
C VAL A 269 14.22 15.91 7.17
N HIS A 270 13.16 15.12 7.00
CA HIS A 270 12.48 14.95 5.71
C HIS A 270 11.06 15.50 5.75
N ILE A 271 10.73 16.30 4.73
CA ILE A 271 9.41 16.87 4.53
C ILE A 271 8.75 16.15 3.35
N VAL A 272 7.56 15.59 3.58
CA VAL A 272 6.73 14.93 2.57
C VAL A 272 5.38 15.61 2.50
N GLU A 273 5.08 16.20 1.34
CA GLU A 273 3.80 16.82 1.03
C GLU A 273 3.07 15.99 -0.05
N LEU A 274 1.87 15.50 0.28
CA LEU A 274 1.07 14.61 -0.55
C LEU A 274 -0.27 15.26 -0.91
N GLN A 275 -0.63 15.31 -2.18
CA GLN A 275 -1.95 15.83 -2.57
C GLN A 275 -3.06 14.79 -2.39
N ALA A 276 -2.86 13.54 -2.83
CA ALA A 276 -3.86 12.49 -2.69
C ALA A 276 -3.26 11.10 -2.40
N PRO A 277 -3.87 10.28 -1.51
CA PRO A 277 -3.39 8.94 -1.20
C PRO A 277 -3.76 7.89 -2.27
N ASN A 278 -4.69 8.19 -3.18
CA ASN A 278 -5.11 7.26 -4.23
C ASN A 278 -5.46 8.01 -5.53
N SER A 279 -5.41 7.28 -6.64
CA SER A 279 -5.74 7.80 -7.98
C SER A 279 -7.26 7.82 -8.23
N SER A 280 -8.08 7.98 -7.19
CA SER A 280 -9.52 8.11 -7.38
C SER A 280 -9.74 9.28 -8.34
N ARG A 281 -10.29 8.99 -9.52
CA ARG A 281 -10.85 10.03 -10.39
C ARG A 281 -12.03 10.62 -9.63
N THR A 282 -11.76 11.55 -8.72
CA THR A 282 -12.78 12.49 -8.31
C THR A 282 -13.15 13.24 -9.57
N ARG A 283 -14.31 12.88 -10.12
CA ARG A 283 -14.99 13.57 -11.23
C ARG A 283 -15.49 14.95 -10.77
N SER A 284 -14.69 15.68 -9.98
CA SER A 284 -15.02 16.98 -9.39
C SER A 284 -14.21 18.12 -10.01
N SER A 285 -13.24 17.86 -10.90
CA SER A 285 -12.59 18.91 -11.69
C SER A 285 -13.44 19.41 -12.88
N PHE A 286 -14.60 18.80 -13.14
CA PHE A 286 -15.59 19.31 -14.11
C PHE A 286 -16.77 20.05 -13.48
N LEU A 287 -16.90 20.06 -12.15
CA LEU A 287 -17.99 20.77 -11.46
C LEU A 287 -17.55 22.09 -10.82
N MET A 288 -16.25 22.32 -10.61
CA MET A 288 -15.73 23.58 -10.08
C MET A 288 -15.26 24.59 -11.16
N ASN A 289 -15.54 24.31 -12.44
CA ASN A 289 -15.39 25.29 -13.54
C ASN A 289 -16.73 25.77 -14.12
N TRP A 290 -17.87 25.42 -13.51
CA TRP A 290 -19.18 25.97 -13.89
C TRP A 290 -19.55 27.21 -13.05
N LEU A 291 -18.94 27.44 -11.90
CA LEU A 291 -19.32 28.55 -11.00
C LEU A 291 -18.40 29.78 -11.11
N ASP A 292 -17.77 30.00 -12.27
CA ASP A 292 -17.03 31.24 -12.51
C ASP A 292 -17.07 31.61 -13.99
N THR A 293 -18.20 32.17 -14.45
CA THR A 293 -18.31 33.21 -15.49
C THR A 293 -19.78 33.51 -15.77
N GLU A 294 -20.05 34.80 -15.86
CA GLU A 294 -21.33 35.50 -16.08
C GLU A 294 -22.48 34.75 -16.78
N ASN A 295 -23.64 34.73 -16.13
CA ASN A 295 -24.93 35.10 -16.75
C ASN A 295 -26.01 35.34 -15.68
N MET A 296 -25.86 36.47 -14.98
CA MET A 296 -27.00 37.18 -14.40
C MET A 296 -27.78 37.80 -15.57
N LEU A 297 -28.88 37.16 -16.02
CA LEU A 297 -30.14 37.80 -16.45
C LEU A 297 -31.03 36.80 -17.20
N LYS A 298 -32.29 36.77 -16.76
CA LYS A 298 -33.46 36.05 -17.31
C LYS A 298 -33.64 34.60 -16.88
N LEU A 299 -34.35 34.42 -15.76
CA LEU A 299 -35.57 33.61 -15.75
C LEU A 299 -36.37 33.92 -14.48
N LYS A 300 -37.46 34.67 -14.65
CA LYS A 300 -38.54 34.80 -13.65
C LYS A 300 -39.26 33.45 -13.57
N PHE A 301 -39.49 32.93 -12.35
CA PHE A 301 -40.74 32.36 -11.82
C PHE A 301 -40.56 31.20 -10.80
N ASN A 302 -41.36 31.31 -9.72
CA ASN A 302 -41.73 30.34 -8.67
C ASN A 302 -40.83 30.12 -7.44
N PHE A 303 -41.11 30.92 -6.41
CA PHE A 303 -40.44 30.97 -5.10
C PHE A 303 -40.78 29.82 -4.11
N SER A 304 -41.63 28.85 -4.46
CA SER A 304 -42.01 27.77 -3.52
C SER A 304 -41.14 26.50 -3.64
N LYS A 305 -40.48 26.27 -4.78
CA LYS A 305 -39.66 25.06 -4.99
C LYS A 305 -38.21 25.21 -4.52
N ILE A 306 -37.69 26.44 -4.43
CA ILE A 306 -36.29 26.72 -4.12
C ILE A 306 -35.97 26.50 -2.63
N LEU A 307 -36.93 26.73 -1.72
CA LEU A 307 -36.68 26.56 -0.28
C LEU A 307 -36.48 25.09 0.13
N MET A 308 -37.13 24.14 -0.55
CA MET A 308 -36.93 22.71 -0.30
C MET A 308 -35.65 22.15 -0.94
N THR A 309 -35.17 22.75 -2.03
CA THR A 309 -33.90 22.34 -2.63
C THR A 309 -32.71 22.83 -1.79
N PHE A 310 -32.79 24.04 -1.23
CA PHE A 310 -31.71 24.56 -0.37
C PHE A 310 -31.54 23.80 0.95
N LEU A 311 -32.63 23.26 1.52
CA LEU A 311 -32.56 22.41 2.72
C LEU A 311 -32.02 21.00 2.44
N SER A 312 -32.23 20.46 1.23
CA SER A 312 -31.60 19.19 0.83
C SER A 312 -30.12 19.37 0.49
N PHE A 313 -29.73 20.51 -0.11
CA PHE A 313 -28.32 20.83 -0.36
C PHE A 313 -27.53 21.14 0.92
N PHE A 314 -28.12 21.81 1.90
CA PHE A 314 -27.49 21.97 3.22
C PHE A 314 -27.37 20.64 3.97
N SER A 315 -28.35 19.75 3.84
CA SER A 315 -28.25 18.39 4.41
C SER A 315 -27.20 17.55 3.68
N ILE A 316 -27.06 17.65 2.35
CA ILE A 316 -26.03 16.92 1.59
C ILE A 316 -24.64 17.48 1.89
N SER A 317 -24.46 18.80 2.05
CA SER A 317 -23.19 19.38 2.52
C SER A 317 -22.86 18.99 3.97
N LEU A 318 -23.86 18.85 4.84
CA LEU A 318 -23.68 18.37 6.22
C LEU A 318 -23.48 16.85 6.29
N PHE A 319 -24.06 16.06 5.36
CA PHE A 319 -23.80 14.63 5.23
C PHE A 319 -22.44 14.35 4.58
N LEU A 320 -21.98 15.19 3.64
CA LEU A 320 -20.63 15.14 3.09
C LEU A 320 -19.59 15.57 4.13
N SER A 321 -19.93 16.45 5.08
CA SER A 321 -19.05 16.79 6.21
C SER A 321 -18.99 15.69 7.29
N LEU A 322 -19.91 14.71 7.28
CA LEU A 322 -19.86 13.53 8.15
C LEU A 322 -19.16 12.30 7.53
N SER A 323 -18.59 12.38 6.33
CA SER A 323 -17.85 11.27 5.73
C SER A 323 -16.41 11.07 6.27
N SER A 324 -16.04 11.73 7.38
CA SER A 324 -14.66 11.71 7.93
C SER A 324 -14.19 10.37 8.52
N ALA A 325 -14.93 9.27 8.31
CA ALA A 325 -14.63 7.96 8.88
C ALA A 325 -13.67 7.09 8.04
N PHE A 326 -13.24 7.52 6.85
CA PHE A 326 -12.35 6.73 5.99
C PHE A 326 -11.00 7.43 5.77
N GLN A 327 -10.09 7.28 6.74
CA GLN A 327 -8.67 7.61 6.56
C GLN A 327 -7.98 6.46 5.82
N VAL A 328 -7.29 6.79 4.73
CA VAL A 328 -6.49 5.83 3.95
C VAL A 328 -5.09 5.77 4.54
N ASP A 329 -4.54 4.57 4.73
CA ASP A 329 -3.14 4.41 5.14
C ASP A 329 -2.17 4.87 4.04
N VAL A 330 -1.23 5.72 4.41
CA VAL A 330 -0.06 6.11 3.62
C VAL A 330 1.18 5.61 4.35
N ILE A 331 1.89 4.67 3.72
CA ILE A 331 3.04 4.01 4.34
C ILE A 331 4.31 4.84 4.10
N VAL A 332 5.12 5.01 5.14
CA VAL A 332 6.51 5.50 5.04
C VAL A 332 7.44 4.36 5.47
N ASP A 333 8.12 3.74 4.50
CA ASP A 333 9.11 2.66 4.68
C ASP A 333 10.50 3.28 4.82
N LEU A 334 10.98 3.35 6.07
CA LEU A 334 12.26 3.91 6.48
C LEU A 334 13.31 2.80 6.60
N ARG A 335 14.38 2.88 5.79
CA ARG A 335 15.51 1.93 5.83
C ARG A 335 16.84 2.63 5.55
N PRO A 336 17.97 2.03 5.92
CA PRO A 336 19.28 2.42 5.39
C PRO A 336 19.32 2.28 3.86
N LEU A 337 20.13 3.10 3.19
CA LEU A 337 20.42 2.97 1.76
C LEU A 337 21.37 1.78 1.51
N ASP A 338 22.39 1.62 2.37
CA ASP A 338 23.46 0.63 2.23
C ASP A 338 23.16 -0.65 3.03
N GLY A 339 22.38 -1.55 2.44
CA GLY A 339 22.23 -2.93 2.94
C GLY A 339 21.43 -3.10 4.24
N ASP A 340 21.58 -4.28 4.86
CA ASP A 340 20.84 -4.70 6.06
C ASP A 340 21.54 -4.35 7.38
N ALA A 341 22.64 -3.58 7.34
CA ALA A 341 23.35 -3.17 8.55
C ALA A 341 22.51 -2.16 9.37
N PRO A 342 22.42 -2.29 10.70
CA PRO A 342 21.72 -1.32 11.53
C PRO A 342 22.37 0.07 11.48
N LEU A 343 21.59 1.09 11.10
CA LEU A 343 22.02 2.48 11.04
C LEU A 343 21.55 3.23 12.29
N HIS A 344 22.49 3.90 12.96
CA HIS A 344 22.16 4.82 14.06
C HIS A 344 21.91 6.22 13.51
N ARG A 345 20.66 6.69 13.57
CA ARG A 345 20.26 7.98 13.02
C ARG A 345 18.97 8.49 13.66
N ASP A 346 18.99 9.74 14.12
CA ASP A 346 17.77 10.44 14.51
C ASP A 346 17.03 10.90 13.25
N VAL A 347 15.70 10.77 13.25
CA VAL A 347 14.87 11.10 12.09
C VAL A 347 13.70 11.97 12.50
N VAL A 348 13.50 13.06 11.76
CA VAL A 348 12.33 13.92 11.86
C VAL A 348 11.54 13.85 10.56
N LEU A 349 10.26 13.53 10.66
CA LEU A 349 9.33 13.46 9.54
C LEU A 349 8.26 14.54 9.66
N LEU A 350 8.24 15.48 8.72
CA LEU A 350 7.13 16.42 8.54
C LEU A 350 6.22 15.87 7.45
N LEU A 351 5.06 15.38 7.84
CA LEU A 351 4.13 14.67 6.94
C LEU A 351 2.86 15.49 6.77
N LYS A 352 2.60 15.91 5.54
CA LYS A 352 1.42 16.71 5.19
C LYS A 352 0.64 16.05 4.07
N CYS A 353 -0.68 15.97 4.23
CA CYS A 353 -1.59 15.65 3.12
C CYS A 353 -2.70 16.71 2.97
N GLU A 354 -3.20 16.92 1.75
CA GLU A 354 -4.41 17.73 1.53
C GLU A 354 -5.69 16.99 1.95
N LYS A 355 -5.65 15.65 1.94
CA LYS A 355 -6.74 14.78 2.39
C LYS A 355 -6.41 14.18 3.75
N SER A 356 -7.44 13.75 4.49
CA SER A 356 -7.22 13.05 5.76
C SER A 356 -6.69 11.64 5.51
N VAL A 357 -5.54 11.33 6.10
CA VAL A 357 -4.85 10.03 5.95
C VAL A 357 -4.43 9.49 7.31
N ASN A 358 -4.01 8.23 7.35
CA ASN A 358 -3.29 7.64 8.46
C ASN A 358 -1.86 7.32 8.02
N TRP A 359 -0.86 7.96 8.62
CA TRP A 359 0.54 7.71 8.29
C TRP A 359 1.03 6.45 9.00
N VAL A 360 1.38 5.42 8.25
CA VAL A 360 1.89 4.15 8.80
C VAL A 360 3.41 4.13 8.66
N ILE A 361 4.13 4.27 9.78
CA ILE A 361 5.59 4.34 9.77
C ILE A 361 6.20 2.96 10.04
N LYS A 362 7.00 2.48 9.08
CA LYS A 362 7.70 1.20 9.14
C LYS A 362 9.20 1.44 9.07
N ALA A 363 9.88 1.31 10.20
CA ALA A 363 11.34 1.40 10.26
C ALA A 363 11.94 0.00 10.29
N HIS A 364 13.01 -0.20 9.51
CA HIS A 364 13.77 -1.45 9.50
C HIS A 364 15.25 -1.13 9.57
N ASN A 365 15.99 -1.78 10.47
CA ASN A 365 17.43 -1.58 10.65
C ASN A 365 17.84 -0.10 10.83
N VAL A 366 16.98 0.72 11.42
CA VAL A 366 17.30 2.09 11.84
C VAL A 366 17.04 2.19 13.33
N ILE A 367 17.99 2.76 14.08
CA ILE A 367 17.94 2.92 15.52
C ILE A 367 18.20 4.40 15.84
N GLY A 368 17.35 5.01 16.65
CA GLY A 368 17.50 6.42 17.03
C GLY A 368 16.19 7.04 17.49
N LYS A 369 16.20 8.36 17.64
CA LYS A 369 14.99 9.13 17.95
C LYS A 369 14.14 9.31 16.69
N LEU A 370 12.82 9.17 16.84
CA LEU A 370 11.86 9.43 15.77
C LEU A 370 10.86 10.51 16.19
N ASP A 371 10.93 11.67 15.55
CA ASP A 371 9.97 12.76 15.72
C ASP A 371 9.05 12.82 14.48
N ILE A 372 7.74 12.65 14.68
CA ILE A 372 6.75 12.71 13.59
C ILE A 372 5.84 13.91 13.83
N VAL A 373 5.84 14.82 12.87
CA VAL A 373 5.08 16.06 12.89
C VAL A 373 4.03 16.02 11.79
N THR A 374 2.76 15.99 12.18
CA THR A 374 1.63 15.98 11.23
C THR A 374 0.34 16.43 11.91
N SER A 375 -0.65 16.85 11.12
CA SER A 375 -2.03 17.07 11.58
C SER A 375 -2.88 15.79 11.55
N ASP A 376 -2.41 14.77 10.84
CA ASP A 376 -3.11 13.52 10.58
C ASP A 376 -2.91 12.49 11.72
N THR A 377 -3.49 11.31 11.56
CA THR A 377 -3.23 10.18 12.47
C THR A 377 -1.94 9.47 12.08
N VAL A 378 -1.32 8.81 13.07
CA VAL A 378 -0.07 8.07 12.90
C VAL A 378 -0.24 6.70 13.51
N SER A 379 0.19 5.67 12.79
CA SER A 379 0.29 4.29 13.24
C SER A 379 1.73 3.82 13.11
N LEU A 380 2.23 3.14 14.13
CA LEU A 380 3.60 2.60 14.15
C LEU A 380 3.54 1.09 13.96
N SER A 381 4.56 0.53 13.28
CA SER A 381 4.75 -0.92 13.27
C SER A 381 5.42 -1.39 14.57
N GLU A 382 5.17 -2.64 14.96
CA GLU A 382 5.81 -3.25 16.15
C GLU A 382 7.35 -3.17 16.08
N GLU A 383 7.92 -3.35 14.89
CA GLU A 383 9.35 -3.20 14.66
C GLU A 383 9.81 -1.75 14.87
N THR A 384 9.04 -0.77 14.40
CA THR A 384 9.33 0.66 14.62
C THR A 384 9.34 1.00 16.11
N GLU A 385 8.34 0.53 16.87
CA GLU A 385 8.25 0.77 18.31
C GLU A 385 9.39 0.11 19.09
N ARG A 386 9.91 -1.02 18.58
CA ARG A 386 11.07 -1.71 19.18
C ARG A 386 12.40 -1.04 18.86
N LEU A 387 12.58 -0.57 17.63
CA LEU A 387 13.88 -0.06 17.15
C LEU A 387 14.08 1.44 17.41
N MET A 388 13.02 2.24 17.41
CA MET A 388 13.09 3.70 17.48
C MET A 388 12.50 4.24 18.78
N GLN A 389 13.13 5.28 19.34
CA GLN A 389 12.58 6.05 20.44
C GLN A 389 11.63 7.12 19.89
N VAL A 390 10.35 6.77 19.77
CA VAL A 390 9.35 7.64 19.18
C VAL A 390 8.89 8.69 20.19
N SER A 391 9.08 9.97 19.87
CA SER A 391 8.53 11.06 20.68
C SER A 391 7.01 11.11 20.54
N LYS A 392 6.34 11.58 21.59
CA LYS A 392 4.88 11.75 21.58
C LYS A 392 4.44 12.60 20.38
N THR A 393 3.68 11.99 19.47
CA THR A 393 3.11 12.69 18.31
C THR A 393 2.10 13.72 18.78
N VAL A 394 2.47 14.99 18.75
CA VAL A 394 1.54 16.10 18.96
C VAL A 394 0.98 16.50 17.60
N LYS A 395 -0.36 16.49 17.46
CA LYS A 395 -0.98 16.95 16.21
C LYS A 395 -0.64 18.41 15.99
N GLN A 396 0.06 18.69 14.89
CA GLN A 396 0.51 20.03 14.52
C GLN A 396 -0.12 20.43 13.20
N LYS A 397 -0.66 21.65 13.14
CA LYS A 397 -1.20 22.19 11.90
C LYS A 397 -0.06 22.73 11.04
N LEU A 398 0.29 22.01 9.99
CA LEU A 398 1.37 22.38 9.08
C LEU A 398 0.90 23.32 7.96
N PRO A 399 1.72 24.30 7.55
CA PRO A 399 1.45 25.14 6.38
C PRO A 399 1.55 24.32 5.08
N ALA A 400 1.16 24.90 3.95
CA ALA A 400 1.26 24.27 2.63
C ALA A 400 2.35 24.91 1.78
N GLY A 401 2.96 24.09 0.91
CA GLY A 401 4.02 24.50 0.01
C GLY A 401 5.42 24.40 0.62
N SER A 402 6.40 24.19 -0.27
CA SER A 402 7.79 23.90 0.08
C SER A 402 8.42 24.96 0.99
N GLN A 403 8.37 26.23 0.60
CA GLN A 403 9.03 27.32 1.34
C GLN A 403 8.47 27.46 2.76
N ALA A 404 7.14 27.41 2.91
CA ALA A 404 6.50 27.57 4.21
C ALA A 404 6.77 26.38 5.13
N LEU A 405 6.79 25.16 4.59
CA LEU A 405 7.11 23.95 5.37
C LEU A 405 8.58 23.91 5.80
N ILE A 406 9.50 24.27 4.90
CA ILE A 406 10.94 24.34 5.20
C ILE A 406 11.18 25.40 6.28
N GLN A 407 10.59 26.60 6.12
CA GLN A 407 10.68 27.66 7.12
C GLN A 407 10.12 27.23 8.47
N TRP A 408 8.93 26.61 8.48
CA TRP A 408 8.32 26.11 9.71
C TRP A 408 9.22 25.10 10.43
N ALA A 409 9.86 24.18 9.69
CA ALA A 409 10.78 23.20 10.25
C ALA A 409 11.96 23.88 10.97
N GLU A 410 12.58 24.86 10.31
CA GLU A 410 13.72 25.60 10.86
C GLU A 410 13.34 26.43 12.10
N GLU A 411 12.18 27.10 12.07
CA GLU A 411 11.64 27.90 13.18
C GLU A 411 11.31 27.04 14.41
N ASN A 412 10.93 25.78 14.21
CA ASN A 412 10.63 24.82 15.27
C ASN A 412 11.83 23.97 15.70
N GLY A 413 13.05 24.32 15.23
CA GLY A 413 14.29 23.69 15.67
C GLY A 413 14.68 22.41 14.92
N PHE A 414 13.93 22.02 13.88
CA PHE A 414 14.26 20.89 13.01
C PHE A 414 15.19 21.34 11.88
N LYS A 415 16.48 21.51 12.21
CA LYS A 415 17.50 22.05 11.30
C LYS A 415 18.80 21.23 11.32
N PRO A 416 19.51 21.13 10.17
CA PRO A 416 19.06 21.57 8.85
C PRO A 416 18.01 20.62 8.25
N VAL A 417 17.16 21.15 7.35
CA VAL A 417 16.26 20.29 6.56
C VAL A 417 17.10 19.47 5.57
N THR A 418 16.87 18.16 5.49
CA THR A 418 17.61 17.24 4.60
C THR A 418 16.98 17.22 3.21
N SER A 419 15.67 17.01 3.11
CA SER A 419 14.97 16.98 1.82
C SER A 419 13.52 17.42 1.91
N TYR A 420 13.02 18.00 0.83
CA TYR A 420 11.60 18.22 0.60
C TYR A 420 11.11 17.41 -0.60
N THR A 421 9.92 16.83 -0.49
CA THR A 421 9.28 16.03 -1.54
C THR A 421 7.80 16.35 -1.64
N SER A 422 7.33 16.72 -2.83
CA SER A 422 5.92 16.94 -3.17
C SER A 422 5.45 15.89 -4.16
N THR A 423 4.34 15.22 -3.86
CA THR A 423 3.82 14.11 -4.68
C THR A 423 2.33 14.28 -4.94
N PRO A 424 1.89 14.26 -6.22
CA PRO A 424 0.47 14.35 -6.54
C PRO A 424 -0.35 13.16 -6.03
N VAL A 425 0.14 11.94 -6.25
CA VAL A 425 -0.56 10.72 -5.82
C VAL A 425 0.42 9.64 -5.38
N ALA A 426 0.26 9.11 -4.17
CA ALA A 426 1.01 7.98 -3.63
C ALA A 426 0.40 7.50 -2.31
N ASN A 427 0.55 6.22 -2.00
CA ASN A 427 0.22 5.65 -0.68
C ASN A 427 1.39 4.88 -0.04
N HIS A 428 2.56 4.95 -0.64
CA HIS A 428 3.77 4.32 -0.11
C HIS A 428 4.98 5.15 -0.51
N PHE A 429 5.70 5.66 0.48
CA PHE A 429 6.97 6.35 0.33
C PHE A 429 8.10 5.45 0.83
N LYS A 430 9.12 5.24 0.00
CA LYS A 430 10.37 4.59 0.41
C LYS A 430 11.37 5.69 0.76
N LEU A 431 11.72 5.80 2.04
CA LEU A 431 12.74 6.73 2.52
C LEU A 431 14.02 5.94 2.81
N ARG A 432 15.13 6.35 2.19
CA ARG A 432 16.45 5.72 2.33
C ARG A 432 17.45 6.68 2.95
N LEU A 433 17.91 6.34 4.15
CA LEU A 433 18.85 7.13 4.94
C LEU A 433 20.28 6.82 4.54
N ARG A 434 21.15 7.83 4.48
CA ARG A 434 22.56 7.66 4.06
C ARG A 434 23.48 7.52 5.28
N GLU A 435 24.51 6.68 5.15
CA GLU A 435 25.62 6.67 6.11
C GLU A 435 26.43 7.98 6.05
N GLN A 436 27.03 8.36 7.18
CA GLN A 436 27.97 9.48 7.23
C GLN A 436 29.26 9.12 6.47
N GLY A 437 29.74 10.04 5.62
CA GLY A 437 31.09 9.95 5.05
C GLY A 437 31.27 9.19 3.73
N LYS A 438 30.21 8.63 3.12
CA LYS A 438 30.28 8.10 1.74
C LYS A 438 29.66 9.08 0.74
N SER A 439 30.47 10.00 0.21
CA SER A 439 30.17 10.63 -1.08
C SER A 439 30.42 9.59 -2.17
N ASN A 440 29.47 9.41 -3.11
CA ASN A 440 29.63 8.55 -4.28
C ASN A 440 31.01 8.77 -4.93
N SER A 441 31.86 7.75 -4.88
CA SER A 441 33.07 7.65 -5.70
C SER A 441 32.71 7.39 -7.15
#